data_AF-A0A9D9ZF23-F1
#
_entry.id   AF-A0A9D9ZF23-F1
#
_cell.length_a   1.000
_cell.length_b   1.000
_cell.length_c   1.000
_cell.angle_alpha   90.00
_cell.angle_beta   90.00
_cell.angle_gamma   90.00
#
_symmetry.space_group_name_H-M   'P 1'
#
loop_
_entity.id
_entity.type
_entity.pdbx_description
1 polymer ?
#
loop_
_entity_poly.entity_id
_entity_poly.type
_entity_poly.pdbx_seq_one_letter_code
_entity_poly.pdbx_strand_id
1 'polypeptide(L)'
;MTTTAKNEVEFTTKSCNIKVEFYTPSIVRIVKVPTGHTFNKKSLVVIASPQDVAITRNGNKVTSDSLSIAIDNIGRVTFKDKKGKILLKEKNCKFDLRTDGADKGAYKVTQTFTLEKDEPVYGLGTIQNGILNRRNTHKLMEQSNLEDFQNVVQSIKGWGLYWDNYSPTNYDDDANGMSLSSEVGDGMDYYFMYGKNADGVISQMRHLSGKVPMFPLWTFGYWQSKERYKSSKEVVDVVDKYRELHVPLDGIIQDWQYWGSNYNWNA
;
A
#
# COMPACT_ATOMS: atom_id res chain seq x y z
N MET A 1 -12.21 -5.94 -33.21
CA MET A 1 -11.28 -4.91 -33.72
C MET A 1 -10.24 -4.66 -32.65
N THR A 2 -8.96 -4.80 -32.98
CA THR A 2 -7.85 -4.52 -32.08
C THR A 2 -7.53 -3.04 -32.19
N THR A 3 -7.65 -2.29 -31.10
CA THR A 3 -7.31 -0.85 -31.09
C THR A 3 -6.17 -0.59 -30.11
N THR A 4 -5.22 0.23 -30.52
CA THR A 4 -4.21 0.81 -29.63
C THR A 4 -4.89 1.96 -28.89
N ALA A 5 -5.12 1.78 -27.59
CA ALA A 5 -5.68 2.83 -26.74
C ALA A 5 -4.52 3.65 -26.13
N LYS A 6 -4.82 4.87 -25.67
CA LYS A 6 -4.02 5.52 -24.62
C LYS A 6 -3.89 4.54 -23.45
N ASN A 7 -2.94 4.74 -22.54
CA ASN A 7 -2.57 3.81 -21.45
C ASN A 7 -3.70 3.48 -20.47
N GLU A 8 -4.92 3.93 -20.77
CA GLU A 8 -6.14 3.81 -20.02
C GLU A 8 -7.27 3.25 -20.90
N VAL A 9 -8.09 2.40 -20.31
CA VAL A 9 -9.38 2.00 -20.87
C VAL A 9 -10.44 1.95 -19.79
N GLU A 10 -11.66 2.26 -20.19
CA GLU A 10 -12.84 2.21 -19.33
C GLU A 10 -13.79 1.07 -19.72
N PHE A 11 -14.45 0.53 -18.69
CA PHE A 11 -15.50 -0.47 -18.79
C PHE A 11 -16.65 -0.05 -17.89
N THR A 12 -17.87 -0.19 -18.40
CA THR A 12 -19.08 0.05 -17.62
C THR A 12 -19.82 -1.26 -17.46
N THR A 13 -20.19 -1.56 -16.22
CA THR A 13 -21.09 -2.66 -15.88
C THR A 13 -22.41 -2.08 -15.37
N LYS A 14 -23.37 -2.95 -15.03
CA LYS A 14 -24.61 -2.49 -14.41
C LYS A 14 -24.38 -1.79 -13.07
N SER A 15 -23.36 -2.21 -12.32
CA SER A 15 -23.14 -1.79 -10.92
C SER A 15 -22.02 -0.78 -10.73
N CYS A 16 -21.04 -0.73 -11.63
CA CYS A 16 -19.91 0.18 -11.51
C CYS A 16 -19.24 0.53 -12.85
N ASN A 17 -18.61 1.70 -12.88
CA ASN A 17 -17.60 2.06 -13.87
C ASN A 17 -16.22 1.63 -13.38
N ILE A 18 -15.41 1.11 -14.29
CA ILE A 18 -14.10 0.54 -14.04
C ILE A 18 -13.10 1.21 -14.97
N LYS A 19 -12.08 1.83 -14.39
CA LYS A 19 -10.95 2.42 -15.11
C LYS A 19 -9.74 1.52 -14.92
N VAL A 20 -9.10 1.14 -16.02
CA VAL A 20 -7.84 0.39 -16.03
C VAL A 20 -6.78 1.29 -16.64
N GLU A 21 -5.82 1.73 -15.84
CA GLU A 21 -4.80 2.70 -16.26
C GLU A 21 -3.40 2.13 -15.97
N PHE A 22 -2.60 1.92 -17.01
CA PHE A 22 -1.23 1.44 -16.89
C PHE A 22 -0.30 2.61 -16.55
N TYR A 23 0.44 2.46 -15.47
CA TYR A 23 1.51 3.39 -15.09
C TYR A 23 2.84 3.00 -15.74
N THR A 24 3.07 1.69 -15.84
CA THR A 24 4.17 1.06 -16.59
C THR A 24 3.61 -0.23 -17.20
N PRO A 25 4.33 -0.96 -18.06
CA PRO A 25 3.86 -2.26 -18.54
C PRO A 25 3.52 -3.25 -17.42
N SER A 26 4.09 -3.08 -16.23
CA SER A 26 3.98 -3.99 -15.07
C SER A 26 3.24 -3.39 -13.86
N ILE A 27 2.70 -2.18 -13.98
CA ILE A 27 1.92 -1.54 -12.92
C ILE A 27 0.61 -1.03 -13.53
N VAL A 28 -0.51 -1.47 -12.98
CA VAL A 28 -1.84 -1.06 -13.42
C VAL A 28 -2.66 -0.58 -12.24
N ARG A 29 -3.21 0.63 -12.38
CA ARG A 29 -4.19 1.20 -11.46
C ARG A 29 -5.58 0.73 -11.89
N ILE A 30 -6.36 0.28 -10.92
CA ILE A 30 -7.77 -0.06 -11.09
C ILE A 30 -8.56 0.90 -10.21
N VAL A 31 -9.47 1.63 -10.85
CA VAL A 31 -10.46 2.45 -10.15
C VAL A 31 -11.83 1.85 -10.42
N LYS A 32 -12.61 1.61 -9.36
CA LYS A 32 -14.02 1.21 -9.48
C LYS A 32 -14.90 2.17 -8.71
N VAL A 33 -15.94 2.64 -9.37
CA VAL A 33 -16.86 3.64 -8.81
C VAL A 33 -18.30 3.23 -9.10
N PRO A 34 -19.25 3.49 -8.19
CA PRO A 34 -20.66 3.26 -8.48
C PRO A 34 -21.09 3.98 -9.77
N THR A 35 -21.96 3.35 -10.56
CA THR A 35 -22.44 3.94 -11.82
C THR A 35 -23.09 5.31 -11.56
N GLY A 36 -22.71 6.32 -12.33
CA GLY A 36 -23.21 7.70 -12.18
C GLY A 36 -22.42 8.56 -11.20
N HIS A 37 -21.41 8.01 -10.53
CA HIS A 37 -20.51 8.76 -9.66
C HIS A 37 -19.21 9.12 -10.39
N THR A 38 -18.66 10.28 -10.05
CA THR A 38 -17.33 10.71 -10.50
C THR A 38 -16.30 10.39 -9.43
N PHE A 39 -15.06 10.16 -9.85
CA PHE A 39 -13.96 9.89 -8.94
C PHE A 39 -12.76 10.71 -9.33
N ASN A 40 -12.48 11.72 -8.52
CA ASN A 40 -11.32 12.57 -8.68
C ASN A 40 -10.52 12.51 -7.38
N LYS A 41 -9.51 11.64 -7.37
CA LYS A 41 -8.61 11.47 -6.25
C LYS A 41 -7.18 11.81 -6.65
N LYS A 42 -6.58 12.73 -5.91
CA LYS A 42 -5.13 12.89 -5.86
C LYS A 42 -4.58 11.98 -4.77
N SER A 43 -3.67 11.08 -5.14
CA SER A 43 -2.99 10.24 -4.15
C SER A 43 -2.05 11.08 -3.28
N LEU A 44 -1.93 10.72 -1.99
CA LEU A 44 -0.97 11.26 -1.03
C LEU A 44 0.32 10.42 -1.01
N VAL A 45 0.26 9.20 -1.54
CA VAL A 45 1.37 8.24 -1.56
C VAL A 45 1.91 8.06 -2.97
N VAL A 46 1.04 7.90 -3.97
CA VAL A 46 1.46 7.75 -5.36
C VAL A 46 1.80 9.11 -5.94
N ILE A 47 3.09 9.37 -6.11
CA ILE A 47 3.64 10.59 -6.72
C ILE A 47 4.04 10.38 -8.18
N ALA A 48 4.11 9.12 -8.64
CA ALA A 48 4.35 8.80 -10.03
C ALA A 48 3.20 9.28 -10.93
N SER A 49 3.54 9.61 -12.17
CA SER A 49 2.58 9.83 -13.24
C SER A 49 2.59 8.64 -14.20
N PRO A 50 1.47 8.32 -14.87
CA PRO A 50 1.45 7.27 -15.89
C PRO A 50 2.47 7.55 -17.01
N GLN A 51 3.28 6.54 -17.36
CA GLN A 51 4.16 6.58 -18.53
C GLN A 51 3.38 6.29 -19.81
N ASP A 52 4.01 6.49 -20.97
CA ASP A 52 3.47 6.03 -22.25
C ASP A 52 3.65 4.50 -22.38
N VAL A 53 2.54 3.75 -22.35
CA VAL A 53 2.51 2.29 -22.30
C VAL A 53 1.70 1.79 -23.48
N ALA A 54 2.36 1.13 -24.43
CA ALA A 54 1.67 0.47 -25.52
C ALA A 54 0.72 -0.62 -24.97
N ILE A 55 -0.59 -0.40 -25.11
CA ILE A 55 -1.60 -1.38 -24.74
C ILE A 55 -2.44 -1.83 -25.94
N THR A 56 -2.79 -3.11 -25.92
CA THR A 56 -3.69 -3.72 -26.91
C THR A 56 -5.00 -4.10 -26.24
N ARG A 57 -6.12 -3.59 -26.77
CA ARG A 57 -7.47 -3.99 -26.33
C ARG A 57 -8.07 -5.01 -27.29
N ASN A 58 -8.56 -6.12 -26.75
CA ASN A 58 -9.38 -7.09 -27.45
C ASN A 58 -10.61 -7.45 -26.62
N GLY A 59 -11.75 -6.82 -26.92
CA GLY A 59 -12.98 -6.94 -26.13
C GLY A 59 -12.76 -6.49 -24.68
N ASN A 60 -12.94 -7.41 -23.74
CA ASN A 60 -12.76 -7.17 -22.30
C ASN A 60 -11.36 -7.51 -21.78
N LYS A 61 -10.40 -7.72 -22.68
CA LYS A 61 -9.01 -7.99 -22.35
C LYS A 61 -8.14 -6.81 -22.79
N VAL A 62 -7.20 -6.43 -21.92
CA VAL A 62 -6.23 -5.36 -22.11
C VAL A 62 -4.85 -5.92 -21.81
N THR A 63 -3.89 -5.75 -22.72
CA THR A 63 -2.55 -6.30 -22.55
C THR A 63 -1.49 -5.26 -22.76
N SER A 64 -0.48 -5.28 -21.90
CA SER A 64 0.81 -4.59 -22.06
C SER A 64 1.91 -5.62 -22.38
N ASP A 65 3.17 -5.18 -22.45
CA ASP A 65 4.31 -6.08 -22.62
C ASP A 65 4.55 -7.07 -21.49
N SER A 66 4.04 -6.78 -20.28
CA SER A 66 4.28 -7.60 -19.08
C SER A 66 3.00 -8.24 -18.52
N LEU A 67 1.84 -7.63 -18.74
CA LEU A 67 0.59 -8.01 -18.08
C LEU A 67 -0.56 -8.20 -19.07
N SER A 68 -1.50 -9.04 -18.65
CA SER A 68 -2.80 -9.22 -19.29
C SER A 68 -3.90 -9.08 -18.27
N ILE A 69 -4.74 -8.07 -18.45
CA ILE A 69 -5.89 -7.74 -17.60
C ILE A 69 -7.16 -8.19 -18.31
N ALA A 70 -7.94 -9.05 -17.68
CA ALA A 70 -9.22 -9.51 -18.22
C ALA A 70 -10.36 -9.11 -17.28
N ILE A 71 -11.42 -8.56 -17.85
CA ILE A 71 -12.61 -8.11 -17.11
C ILE A 71 -13.81 -8.94 -17.54
N ASP A 72 -14.55 -9.47 -16.57
CA ASP A 72 -15.78 -10.21 -16.88
C ASP A 72 -17.02 -9.32 -16.93
N ASN A 73 -18.17 -9.91 -17.30
CA ASN A 73 -19.42 -9.18 -17.53
C ASN A 73 -19.99 -8.52 -16.26
N ILE A 74 -19.50 -8.89 -15.07
CA ILE A 74 -19.89 -8.28 -13.79
C ILE A 74 -18.78 -7.42 -13.20
N GLY A 75 -17.71 -7.16 -13.95
CA GLY A 75 -16.68 -6.20 -13.58
C GLY A 75 -15.56 -6.75 -12.70
N ARG A 76 -15.39 -8.08 -12.63
CA ARG A 76 -14.26 -8.68 -11.92
C ARG A 76 -13.02 -8.68 -12.80
N VAL A 77 -11.93 -8.19 -12.25
CA VAL A 77 -10.61 -8.10 -12.87
C VAL A 77 -9.81 -9.36 -12.54
N THR A 78 -9.19 -9.94 -13.57
CA THR A 78 -8.20 -11.01 -13.45
C THR A 78 -6.87 -10.52 -13.98
N PHE A 79 -5.83 -10.59 -13.15
CA PHE A 79 -4.46 -10.20 -13.47
C PHE A 79 -3.68 -11.45 -13.90
N LYS A 80 -3.05 -11.38 -15.07
CA LYS A 80 -2.22 -12.45 -15.60
C LYS A 80 -0.87 -11.92 -16.04
N ASP A 81 0.16 -12.76 -15.95
CA ASP A 81 1.42 -12.47 -16.62
C ASP A 81 1.30 -12.63 -18.14
N LYS A 82 2.36 -12.27 -18.88
CA LYS A 82 2.42 -12.41 -20.34
C LYS A 82 2.21 -13.85 -20.84
N LYS A 83 2.56 -14.85 -20.02
CA LYS A 83 2.41 -16.28 -20.34
C LYS A 83 0.98 -16.79 -20.06
N GLY A 84 0.11 -15.94 -19.52
CA GLY A 84 -1.26 -16.27 -19.18
C GLY A 84 -1.44 -16.91 -17.81
N LYS A 85 -0.38 -17.00 -17.00
CA LYS A 85 -0.48 -17.47 -15.61
C LYS A 85 -1.30 -16.46 -14.81
N ILE A 86 -2.31 -16.95 -14.07
CA ILE A 86 -3.10 -16.10 -13.18
C ILE A 86 -2.23 -15.71 -11.98
N LEU A 87 -2.14 -14.41 -11.74
CA LEU A 87 -1.43 -13.84 -10.60
C LEU A 87 -2.41 -13.57 -9.45
N LEU A 88 -3.49 -12.84 -9.74
CA LEU A 88 -4.52 -12.46 -8.78
C LEU A 88 -5.87 -12.37 -9.50
N LYS A 89 -6.96 -12.67 -8.79
CA LYS A 89 -8.32 -12.54 -9.32
C LYS A 89 -9.23 -11.89 -8.30
N GLU A 90 -10.02 -10.91 -8.72
CA GLU A 90 -11.10 -10.39 -7.89
C GLU A 90 -12.25 -11.40 -7.75
N LYS A 91 -12.82 -11.47 -6.55
CA LYS A 91 -13.96 -12.35 -6.23
C LYS A 91 -15.28 -11.60 -6.28
N ASN A 92 -15.39 -10.51 -5.52
CA ASN A 92 -16.55 -9.62 -5.47
C ASN A 92 -16.12 -8.26 -4.92
N CYS A 93 -17.00 -7.27 -5.06
CA CYS A 93 -16.79 -5.94 -4.52
C CYS A 93 -18.11 -5.38 -3.98
N LYS A 94 -18.05 -4.46 -3.03
CA LYS A 94 -19.23 -3.85 -2.40
C LYS A 94 -19.02 -2.37 -2.13
N PHE A 95 -20.05 -1.58 -2.44
CA PHE A 95 -20.16 -0.16 -2.10
C PHE A 95 -21.36 0.00 -1.17
N ASP A 96 -21.11 0.28 0.10
CA ASP A 96 -22.15 0.52 1.10
C ASP A 96 -22.28 2.02 1.34
N LEU A 97 -23.36 2.63 0.85
CA LEU A 97 -23.58 4.08 0.96
C LEU A 97 -23.71 4.46 2.44
N ARG A 98 -22.94 5.46 2.87
CA ARG A 98 -23.07 6.07 4.18
C ARG A 98 -24.22 7.07 4.16
N THR A 99 -25.24 6.81 4.97
CA THR A 99 -26.49 7.60 4.98
C THR A 99 -26.51 8.71 6.04
N ASP A 100 -25.55 8.71 6.95
CA ASP A 100 -25.43 9.61 8.10
C ASP A 100 -23.95 9.92 8.45
N GLY A 101 -23.74 10.77 9.45
CA GLY A 101 -22.43 11.22 9.90
C GLY A 101 -21.79 12.28 9.01
N ALA A 102 -20.55 12.66 9.35
CA ALA A 102 -19.78 13.67 8.62
C ALA A 102 -19.46 13.25 7.17
N ASP A 103 -19.29 11.95 6.95
CA ASP A 103 -18.98 11.35 5.64
C ASP A 103 -20.23 10.85 4.89
N LYS A 104 -21.41 11.40 5.21
CA LYS A 104 -22.65 11.08 4.50
C LYS A 104 -22.49 11.32 3.00
N GLY A 105 -22.86 10.33 2.19
CA GLY A 105 -22.73 10.37 0.73
C GLY A 105 -21.48 9.66 0.19
N ALA A 106 -20.48 9.41 1.04
CA ALA A 106 -19.38 8.51 0.72
C ALA A 106 -19.79 7.04 0.91
N TYR A 107 -18.88 6.11 0.64
CA TYR A 107 -19.13 4.68 0.77
C TYR A 107 -18.15 4.01 1.74
N LYS A 108 -18.61 2.97 2.43
CA LYS A 108 -17.69 1.89 2.83
C LYS A 108 -17.41 1.04 1.60
N VAL A 109 -16.14 0.90 1.24
CA VAL A 109 -15.70 0.23 0.01
C VAL A 109 -14.96 -1.05 0.34
N THR A 110 -15.39 -2.16 -0.26
CA THR A 110 -14.78 -3.48 -0.03
C THR A 110 -14.44 -4.16 -1.34
N GLN A 111 -13.19 -4.62 -1.49
CA GLN A 111 -12.78 -5.46 -2.61
C GLN A 111 -12.20 -6.77 -2.07
N THR A 112 -12.75 -7.89 -2.54
CA THR A 112 -12.29 -9.23 -2.18
C THR A 112 -11.57 -9.87 -3.36
N PHE A 113 -10.49 -10.59 -3.07
CA PHE A 113 -9.66 -11.30 -4.02
C PHE A 113 -9.63 -12.80 -3.69
N THR A 114 -9.49 -13.63 -4.72
CA THR A 114 -9.22 -15.05 -4.58
C THR A 114 -7.72 -15.29 -4.64
N LEU A 115 -7.20 -15.88 -3.57
CA LEU A 115 -5.83 -16.40 -3.49
C LEU A 115 -5.82 -17.91 -3.73
N GLU A 116 -4.70 -18.45 -4.19
CA GLU A 116 -4.52 -19.91 -4.19
C GLU A 116 -4.43 -20.42 -2.74
N LYS A 117 -4.90 -21.65 -2.49
CA LYS A 117 -5.03 -22.21 -1.13
C LYS A 117 -3.74 -22.04 -0.31
N ASP A 118 -2.59 -22.34 -0.90
CA ASP A 118 -1.29 -22.35 -0.24
C ASP A 118 -0.41 -21.15 -0.64
N GLU A 119 -0.99 -20.08 -1.16
CA GLU A 119 -0.28 -18.84 -1.51
C GLU A 119 -0.06 -17.95 -0.28
N PRO A 120 1.15 -17.87 0.31
CA PRO A 120 1.43 -16.92 1.37
C PRO A 120 1.42 -15.49 0.83
N VAL A 121 0.94 -14.58 1.67
CA VAL A 121 0.94 -13.14 1.42
C VAL A 121 1.53 -12.41 2.62
N TYR A 122 2.19 -11.29 2.37
CA TYR A 122 2.96 -10.52 3.34
C TYR A 122 2.68 -9.03 3.19
N GLY A 123 3.13 -8.23 4.16
CA GLY A 123 2.98 -6.77 4.16
C GLY A 123 2.07 -6.31 5.29
N LEU A 124 1.24 -5.31 4.99
CA LEU A 124 0.38 -4.55 5.91
C LEU A 124 1.09 -3.59 6.87
N GLY A 125 2.42 -3.58 6.88
CA GLY A 125 3.24 -2.74 7.78
C GLY A 125 3.68 -3.51 9.04
N THR A 126 3.81 -2.79 10.15
CA THR A 126 4.28 -3.29 11.43
C THR A 126 3.09 -3.75 12.28
N ILE A 127 3.05 -5.05 12.59
CA ILE A 127 1.96 -5.68 13.37
C ILE A 127 2.57 -6.47 14.53
N GLN A 128 2.05 -6.28 15.75
CA GLN A 128 2.65 -6.79 16.99
C GLN A 128 2.09 -8.16 17.40
N ASN A 129 2.10 -9.12 16.48
CA ASN A 129 1.55 -10.46 16.75
C ASN A 129 2.49 -11.62 16.37
N GLY A 130 3.70 -11.34 15.87
CA GLY A 130 4.68 -12.35 15.48
C GLY A 130 4.28 -13.18 14.24
N ILE A 131 3.15 -12.86 13.60
CA ILE A 131 2.68 -13.56 12.41
C ILE A 131 3.27 -12.87 11.19
N LEU A 132 3.96 -13.62 10.33
CA LEU A 132 4.53 -13.10 9.08
C LEU A 132 3.58 -13.29 7.89
N ASN A 133 3.05 -14.51 7.72
CA ASN A 133 2.10 -14.84 6.66
C ASN A 133 0.71 -14.31 7.03
N ARG A 134 0.11 -13.46 6.18
CA ARG A 134 -1.19 -12.81 6.43
C ARG A 134 -2.39 -13.68 6.06
N ARG A 135 -2.17 -14.90 5.57
CA ARG A 135 -3.25 -15.84 5.32
C ARG A 135 -4.01 -16.21 6.59
N ASN A 136 -5.33 -16.28 6.52
CA ASN A 136 -6.24 -16.56 7.64
C ASN A 136 -6.07 -15.57 8.81
N THR A 137 -5.81 -14.30 8.53
CA THR A 137 -5.68 -13.26 9.56
C THR A 137 -6.68 -12.14 9.36
N HIS A 138 -7.04 -11.50 10.46
CA HIS A 138 -7.97 -10.38 10.51
C HIS A 138 -7.28 -9.21 11.20
N LYS A 139 -7.34 -8.02 10.60
CA LYS A 139 -6.71 -6.82 11.15
C LYS A 139 -7.43 -5.55 10.75
N LEU A 140 -7.93 -4.82 11.74
CA LEU A 140 -8.24 -3.41 11.59
C LEU A 140 -6.93 -2.62 11.53
N MET A 141 -6.69 -1.97 10.39
CA MET A 141 -5.51 -1.15 10.13
C MET A 141 -5.83 0.30 10.51
N GLU A 142 -5.42 0.66 11.71
CA GLU A 142 -5.51 2.01 12.29
C GLU A 142 -4.20 2.33 13.01
N GLN A 143 -3.61 3.47 12.68
CA GLN A 143 -2.29 3.83 13.22
C GLN A 143 -2.34 3.92 14.75
N SER A 144 -1.35 3.34 15.41
CA SER A 144 -1.25 3.33 16.87
C SER A 144 0.22 3.47 17.30
N ASN A 145 0.47 3.58 18.60
CA ASN A 145 1.84 3.70 19.12
C ASN A 145 2.72 2.47 18.79
N LEU A 146 2.13 1.27 18.69
CA LEU A 146 2.89 0.03 18.53
C LEU A 146 2.80 -0.59 17.13
N GLU A 147 1.85 -0.12 16.32
CA GLU A 147 1.53 -0.69 15.02
C GLU A 147 1.36 0.42 13.97
N ASP A 148 2.10 0.28 12.88
CA ASP A 148 2.15 1.22 11.77
C ASP A 148 1.72 0.51 10.49
N PHE A 149 0.60 0.92 9.91
CA PHE A 149 0.03 0.26 8.76
C PHE A 149 0.47 0.88 7.44
N GLN A 150 0.81 0.00 6.50
CA GLN A 150 1.02 0.32 5.10
C GLN A 150 0.08 -0.54 4.29
N ASN A 151 -0.78 0.06 3.47
CA ASN A 151 -1.80 -0.64 2.69
C ASN A 151 -1.24 -1.40 1.48
N VAL A 152 -0.13 -2.11 1.66
CA VAL A 152 0.57 -2.92 0.65
C VAL A 152 0.52 -4.38 1.07
N VAL A 153 0.03 -5.23 0.17
CA VAL A 153 0.12 -6.70 0.29
C VAL A 153 0.95 -7.23 -0.87
N GLN A 154 1.80 -8.24 -0.63
CA GLN A 154 2.57 -8.92 -1.67
C GLN A 154 2.54 -10.44 -1.53
N SER A 155 2.69 -11.13 -2.65
CA SER A 155 2.67 -12.59 -2.75
C SER A 155 3.98 -13.16 -3.29
N ILE A 156 4.28 -14.41 -2.94
CA ILE A 156 5.40 -15.17 -3.53
C ILE A 156 5.27 -15.38 -5.05
N LYS A 157 4.07 -15.16 -5.61
CA LYS A 157 3.87 -15.14 -7.06
C LYS A 157 4.49 -13.92 -7.74
N GLY A 158 5.07 -13.00 -6.96
CA GLY A 158 5.76 -11.81 -7.46
C GLY A 158 4.83 -10.66 -7.83
N TRP A 159 3.60 -10.66 -7.30
CA TRP A 159 2.69 -9.53 -7.40
C TRP A 159 2.57 -8.81 -6.05
N GLY A 160 2.29 -7.52 -6.10
CA GLY A 160 1.88 -6.69 -4.99
C GLY A 160 0.64 -5.88 -5.31
N LEU A 161 -0.08 -5.49 -4.28
CA LEU A 161 -1.27 -4.67 -4.37
C LEU A 161 -1.14 -3.54 -3.35
N TYR A 162 -1.12 -2.30 -3.84
CA TYR A 162 -1.24 -1.12 -3.00
C TYR A 162 -2.70 -0.64 -3.03
N TRP A 163 -3.34 -0.62 -1.87
CA TRP A 163 -4.70 -0.14 -1.67
C TRP A 163 -4.68 1.33 -1.27
N ASP A 164 -5.06 2.18 -2.21
CA ASP A 164 -4.98 3.63 -2.06
C ASP A 164 -6.27 4.13 -1.39
N ASN A 165 -6.33 4.01 -0.07
CA ASN A 165 -7.35 4.60 0.80
C ASN A 165 -6.70 4.94 2.15
N TYR A 166 -7.13 6.04 2.79
CA TYR A 166 -6.52 6.54 4.03
C TYR A 166 -7.43 6.40 5.26
N SER A 167 -8.68 5.98 5.08
CA SER A 167 -9.54 5.67 6.21
C SER A 167 -9.06 4.40 6.92
N PRO A 168 -9.48 4.17 8.18
CA PRO A 168 -9.42 2.86 8.80
C PRO A 168 -9.86 1.78 7.81
N THR A 169 -9.07 0.71 7.73
CA THR A 169 -9.26 -0.34 6.72
C THR A 169 -9.14 -1.70 7.38
N ASN A 170 -10.16 -2.55 7.24
CA ASN A 170 -10.08 -3.95 7.64
C ASN A 170 -9.39 -4.75 6.54
N TYR A 171 -8.35 -5.49 6.93
CA TYR A 171 -7.81 -6.62 6.19
C TYR A 171 -8.40 -7.91 6.77
N ASP A 172 -9.03 -8.72 5.92
CA ASP A 172 -9.57 -10.02 6.30
C ASP A 172 -9.15 -11.05 5.25
N ASP A 173 -8.46 -12.12 5.65
CA ASP A 173 -8.28 -13.30 4.80
C ASP A 173 -8.88 -14.51 5.50
N ASP A 174 -9.76 -15.23 4.79
CA ASP A 174 -10.39 -16.45 5.27
C ASP A 174 -10.72 -17.39 4.09
N ALA A 175 -11.55 -18.42 4.31
CA ALA A 175 -12.02 -19.32 3.26
C ALA A 175 -12.82 -18.61 2.13
N ASN A 176 -13.34 -17.41 2.39
CA ASN A 176 -14.05 -16.58 1.42
C ASN A 176 -13.10 -15.69 0.60
N GLY A 177 -11.85 -15.53 1.01
CA GLY A 177 -10.80 -14.84 0.27
C GLY A 177 -10.24 -13.63 1.02
N MET A 178 -9.30 -12.95 0.36
CA MET A 178 -8.60 -11.79 0.92
C MET A 178 -9.37 -10.51 0.61
N SER A 179 -9.83 -9.81 1.63
CA SER A 179 -10.64 -8.60 1.54
C SER A 179 -9.91 -7.40 2.14
N LEU A 180 -10.05 -6.25 1.47
CA LEU A 180 -9.70 -4.94 2.01
C LEU A 180 -10.98 -4.10 2.05
N SER A 181 -11.33 -3.60 3.23
CA SER A 181 -12.59 -2.89 3.49
C SER A 181 -12.31 -1.57 4.21
N SER A 182 -12.35 -0.46 3.46
CA SER A 182 -12.16 0.89 4.01
C SER A 182 -13.49 1.52 4.41
N GLU A 183 -13.52 2.13 5.59
CA GLU A 183 -14.72 2.74 6.17
C GLU A 183 -15.28 3.91 5.37
N VAL A 184 -14.43 4.65 4.66
CA VAL A 184 -14.81 5.82 3.87
C VAL A 184 -14.03 5.86 2.55
N GLY A 185 -14.74 6.00 1.43
CA GLY A 185 -14.17 6.23 0.10
C GLY A 185 -15.25 6.48 -0.96
N ASP A 186 -14.93 7.31 -1.94
CA ASP A 186 -15.83 7.60 -3.08
C ASP A 186 -15.75 6.53 -4.18
N GLY A 187 -14.81 5.59 -4.03
CA GLY A 187 -14.50 4.53 -4.98
C GLY A 187 -13.44 3.58 -4.42
N MET A 188 -13.25 2.46 -5.10
CA MET A 188 -12.12 1.56 -4.85
C MET A 188 -10.98 2.00 -5.75
N ASP A 189 -9.80 2.23 -5.19
CA ASP A 189 -8.61 2.68 -5.93
C ASP A 189 -7.42 1.86 -5.45
N TYR A 190 -6.85 1.08 -6.36
CA TYR A 190 -5.71 0.23 -6.03
C TYR A 190 -4.79 0.02 -7.21
N TYR A 191 -3.53 -0.26 -6.90
CA TYR A 191 -2.47 -0.47 -7.86
C TYR A 191 -2.00 -1.90 -7.77
N PHE A 192 -2.19 -2.66 -8.85
CA PHE A 192 -1.58 -3.96 -9.01
C PHE A 192 -0.18 -3.80 -9.61
N MET A 193 0.81 -4.42 -8.97
CA MET A 193 2.22 -4.34 -9.31
C MET A 193 2.76 -5.75 -9.57
N TYR A 194 3.40 -5.97 -10.70
CA TYR A 194 4.05 -7.25 -11.00
C TYR A 194 5.57 -7.09 -11.10
N GLY A 195 6.27 -7.60 -10.07
CA GLY A 195 7.72 -7.53 -9.92
C GLY A 195 8.44 -8.86 -10.15
N LYS A 196 7.72 -9.94 -10.42
CA LYS A 196 8.22 -11.34 -10.56
C LYS A 196 8.74 -11.97 -9.26
N ASN A 197 9.25 -11.20 -8.32
CA ASN A 197 9.64 -11.60 -6.97
C ASN A 197 9.38 -10.46 -5.95
N ALA A 198 9.71 -10.66 -4.68
CA ALA A 198 9.49 -9.67 -3.62
C ALA A 198 10.24 -8.35 -3.86
N ASP A 199 11.54 -8.40 -4.17
CA ASP A 199 12.33 -7.18 -4.44
C ASP A 199 11.79 -6.38 -5.63
N GLY A 200 11.34 -7.07 -6.67
CA GLY A 200 10.70 -6.46 -7.82
C GLY A 200 9.40 -5.76 -7.41
N VAL A 201 8.57 -6.38 -6.56
CA VAL A 201 7.34 -5.74 -6.04
C VAL A 201 7.67 -4.49 -5.24
N ILE A 202 8.69 -4.55 -4.38
CA ILE A 202 9.17 -3.37 -3.64
C ILE A 202 9.66 -2.29 -4.61
N SER A 203 10.42 -2.65 -5.66
CA SER A 203 10.85 -1.70 -6.70
C SER A 203 9.65 -1.01 -7.37
N GLN A 204 8.58 -1.74 -7.66
CA GLN A 204 7.35 -1.15 -8.22
C GLN A 204 6.68 -0.19 -7.24
N MET A 205 6.61 -0.54 -5.95
CA MET A 205 6.06 0.35 -4.94
C MET A 205 6.89 1.64 -4.84
N ARG A 206 8.23 1.54 -4.90
CA ARG A 206 9.12 2.72 -4.92
C ARG A 206 9.04 3.53 -6.21
N HIS A 207 8.72 2.90 -7.34
CA HIS A 207 8.39 3.65 -8.55
C HIS A 207 7.15 4.52 -8.30
N LEU A 208 6.11 3.98 -7.67
CA LEU A 208 4.87 4.71 -7.37
C LEU A 208 5.08 5.80 -6.30
N SER A 209 5.74 5.48 -5.19
CA SER A 209 5.80 6.35 -3.99
C SER A 209 7.09 7.13 -3.80
N GLY A 210 8.07 6.95 -4.68
CA GLY A 210 9.38 7.58 -4.57
C GLY A 210 10.48 6.66 -4.04
N LYS A 211 11.71 7.02 -4.38
CA LYS A 211 12.92 6.31 -3.95
C LYS A 211 13.22 6.62 -2.49
N VAL A 212 13.76 5.63 -1.77
CA VAL A 212 14.34 5.85 -0.43
C VAL A 212 15.73 6.47 -0.63
N PRO A 213 16.02 7.66 -0.07
CA PRO A 213 17.36 8.23 -0.13
C PRO A 213 18.33 7.40 0.71
N MET A 214 19.62 7.46 0.37
CA MET A 214 20.65 6.92 1.25
C MET A 214 20.67 7.72 2.55
N PHE A 215 20.62 7.03 3.69
CA PHE A 215 20.87 7.66 4.97
C PHE A 215 22.35 8.04 5.10
N PRO A 216 22.68 9.08 5.89
CA PRO A 216 24.06 9.35 6.27
C PRO A 216 24.73 8.13 6.90
N LEU A 217 26.01 7.89 6.61
CA LEU A 217 26.69 6.65 7.03
C LEU A 217 26.59 6.36 8.54
N TRP A 218 26.71 7.40 9.37
CA TRP A 218 26.67 7.29 10.83
C TRP A 218 25.34 6.73 11.36
N THR A 219 24.23 6.81 10.60
CA THR A 219 22.94 6.27 11.06
C THR A 219 22.89 4.75 11.12
N PHE A 220 23.80 4.07 10.42
CA PHE A 220 23.91 2.60 10.43
C PHE A 220 24.78 2.08 11.59
N GLY A 221 25.40 2.98 12.35
CA GLY A 221 26.17 2.65 13.54
C GLY A 221 25.30 2.40 14.77
N TYR A 222 25.93 2.30 15.95
CA TYR A 222 25.21 2.10 17.20
C TYR A 222 24.62 3.41 17.73
N TRP A 223 23.36 3.35 18.19
CA TRP A 223 22.64 4.47 18.79
C TRP A 223 22.32 4.21 20.26
N GLN A 224 22.74 5.12 21.12
CA GLN A 224 22.35 5.13 22.52
C GLN A 224 21.17 6.10 22.72
N SER A 225 20.10 5.61 23.34
CA SER A 225 18.95 6.41 23.76
C SER A 225 18.53 6.05 25.18
N LYS A 226 17.78 6.93 25.84
CA LYS A 226 17.16 6.74 27.14
C LYS A 226 15.91 7.61 27.18
N GLU A 227 14.85 7.11 27.80
CA GLU A 227 13.74 7.93 28.31
C GLU A 227 14.06 8.22 29.79
N ARG A 228 14.52 9.42 30.16
CA ARG A 228 15.16 10.45 29.34
C ARG A 228 16.49 10.87 29.97
N TYR A 229 17.36 11.50 29.18
CA TYR A 229 18.46 12.30 29.74
C TYR A 229 17.92 13.64 30.24
N LYS A 230 18.32 14.04 31.45
CA LYS A 230 17.75 15.19 32.18
C LYS A 230 18.63 16.44 32.13
N SER A 231 19.84 16.35 31.60
CA SER A 231 20.74 17.50 31.44
C SER A 231 21.74 17.26 30.31
N SER A 232 22.31 18.34 29.77
CA SER A 232 23.42 18.28 28.82
C SER A 232 24.62 17.51 29.39
N LYS A 233 24.90 17.68 30.69
CA LYS A 233 25.96 16.93 31.38
C LYS A 233 25.72 15.42 31.34
N GLU A 234 24.50 14.96 31.60
CA GLU A 234 24.18 13.53 31.57
C GLU A 234 24.38 12.92 30.17
N VAL A 235 23.99 13.64 29.12
CA VAL A 235 24.22 13.23 27.72
C VAL A 235 25.71 13.08 27.43
N VAL A 236 26.51 14.10 27.76
CA VAL A 236 27.96 14.12 27.51
C VAL A 236 28.69 13.05 28.34
N ASP A 237 28.37 12.92 29.62
CA ASP A 237 28.98 11.93 30.51
C ASP A 237 28.78 10.49 29.97
N VAL A 238 27.61 10.19 29.36
CA VAL A 238 27.37 8.89 28.72
C VAL A 238 28.26 8.70 27.50
N VAL A 239 28.36 9.71 26.62
CA VAL A 239 29.24 9.64 25.43
C VAL A 239 30.69 9.45 25.85
N ASP A 240 31.17 10.21 26.82
CA ASP A 240 32.54 10.12 27.34
C ASP A 240 32.81 8.73 27.89
N LYS A 241 31.84 8.10 28.57
CA LYS A 241 32.01 6.74 29.07
C LYS A 241 32.12 5.71 27.95
N TYR A 242 31.33 5.83 26.88
CA TYR A 242 31.48 4.97 25.68
C TYR A 242 32.88 5.10 25.08
N ARG A 243 33.42 6.33 25.00
CA ARG A 243 34.77 6.60 24.48
C ARG A 243 35.86 6.05 25.40
N GLU A 244 35.77 6.28 26.71
CA GLU A 244 36.70 5.75 27.72
C GLU A 244 36.79 4.22 27.64
N LEU A 245 35.65 3.54 27.50
CA LEU A 245 35.57 2.09 27.41
C LEU A 245 35.91 1.54 26.01
N HIS A 246 36.19 2.40 25.04
CA HIS A 246 36.44 2.01 23.63
C HIS A 246 35.27 1.22 23.01
N VAL A 247 34.04 1.53 23.40
CA VAL A 247 32.82 0.93 22.83
C VAL A 247 32.32 1.82 21.67
N PRO A 248 32.11 1.28 20.46
CA PRO A 248 31.62 2.06 19.32
C PRO A 248 30.26 2.72 19.58
N LEU A 249 30.13 3.99 19.20
CA LEU A 249 28.90 4.78 19.32
C LEU A 249 28.89 5.87 18.25
N ASP A 250 27.83 5.91 17.44
CA ASP A 250 27.68 6.83 16.31
C ASP A 250 26.54 7.86 16.53
N GLY A 251 25.56 7.55 17.39
CA GLY A 251 24.45 8.47 17.70
C GLY A 251 24.04 8.44 19.17
N ILE A 252 23.70 9.62 19.73
CA ILE A 252 23.05 9.75 21.03
C ILE A 252 21.75 10.56 20.88
N ILE A 253 20.68 10.11 21.54
CA ILE A 253 19.35 10.72 21.44
C ILE A 253 19.02 11.50 22.73
N GLN A 254 18.72 12.80 22.58
CA GLN A 254 18.01 13.57 23.59
C GLN A 254 16.50 13.34 23.40
N ASP A 255 15.90 12.59 24.32
CA ASP A 255 14.45 12.35 24.34
C ASP A 255 13.68 13.57 24.89
N TRP A 256 12.35 13.50 24.93
CA TRP A 256 11.38 14.55 25.31
C TRP A 256 11.60 15.21 26.69
N GLN A 257 10.87 16.29 27.00
CA GLN A 257 10.95 17.12 28.24
C GLN A 257 12.30 17.80 28.52
N TYR A 258 13.03 18.20 27.48
CA TYR A 258 14.18 19.09 27.60
C TYR A 258 13.78 20.58 27.48
N TRP A 259 12.50 20.87 27.23
CA TRP A 259 11.93 22.22 27.26
C TRP A 259 11.70 22.68 28.70
N GLY A 260 11.99 23.95 29.00
CA GLY A 260 11.94 24.48 30.36
C GLY A 260 10.53 24.77 30.89
N SER A 261 9.57 24.96 29.99
CA SER A 261 8.12 24.96 30.28
C SER A 261 7.38 24.41 29.06
N ASN A 262 6.10 24.06 29.21
CA ASN A 262 5.26 23.55 28.10
C ASN A 262 5.14 24.51 26.89
N TYR A 263 5.73 25.70 26.95
CA TYR A 263 5.65 26.73 25.92
C TYR A 263 6.99 27.23 25.40
N ASN A 264 8.14 26.89 26.01
CA ASN A 264 9.46 27.41 25.61
C ASN A 264 10.55 26.33 25.54
N TRP A 265 11.28 26.30 24.42
CA TRP A 265 12.47 25.49 24.17
C TRP A 265 13.64 25.98 25.06
N ASN A 266 14.28 25.09 25.82
CA ASN A 266 15.48 25.33 26.66
C ASN A 266 15.41 26.52 27.66
N ALA A 267 14.68 26.37 28.78
CA ALA A 267 14.93 27.19 29.98
C ALA A 267 15.74 26.39 30.99
#